data_AF-A0AA85KA23-F1
#
_entry.id   AF-A0AA85KA23-F1
#
_cell.length_a   1.000
_cell.length_b   1.000
_cell.length_c   1.000
_cell.angle_alpha   90.00
_cell.angle_beta   90.00
_cell.angle_gamma   90.00
#
_symmetry.space_group_name_H-M   'P 1'
#
loop_
_entity.id
_entity.type
_entity.pdbx_description
1 polymer ?
#
loop_
_entity_poly.entity_id
_entity_poly.type
_entity_poly.pdbx_seq_one_letter_code
_entity_poly.pdbx_strand_id
1 'polypeptide(L)'
;MSQAKMDELQLFHGDTVTIKGKKRRDTVCVALVDETCQDDRIRFNRCVRNNLRVRIGDIVTVVGRPDIVYGRRIHVLPIDDTIIGLTGNLYEVFIKPYFLAAYRPIRKDDVFIVRGGMRAVEFKVTETDPSPYCIVAPDTTIHTEGDPVKREDEEERLNEIGYDDIGGCHKQLAQIKEMVELPLRHPQLFKAIGVKPPRGILLYGPPGTGKTLVARAVANESGSFFFLINGPEIMSKLAGESESNLRKAFEEAEKNAPAIIFIDELDAIAIVVDHKVSSSSPFSLYSSEVLSSPMISFMDTLLNINMNVKLVERLTAFKVEI
;
A
#
# COMPACT_ATOMS: atom_id res chain seq x y z
N MET A 1 -9.87 -13.84 22.30
CA MET A 1 -8.52 -14.31 22.67
C MET A 1 -8.63 -15.08 23.97
N SER A 2 -7.65 -15.91 24.35
CA SER A 2 -7.66 -16.54 25.67
C SER A 2 -7.56 -15.48 26.78
N GLN A 3 -7.97 -15.83 28.00
CA GLN A 3 -7.83 -14.94 29.16
C GLN A 3 -6.36 -14.62 29.44
N ALA A 4 -5.49 -15.64 29.43
CA ALA A 4 -4.06 -15.46 29.71
C ALA A 4 -3.39 -14.49 28.74
N LYS A 5 -3.74 -14.54 27.44
CA LYS A 5 -3.19 -13.59 26.46
C LYS A 5 -3.75 -12.17 26.64
N MET A 6 -5.02 -12.02 27.05
CA MET A 6 -5.60 -10.71 27.39
C MET A 6 -4.85 -10.07 28.57
N ASP A 7 -4.57 -10.85 29.62
CA ASP A 7 -3.83 -10.40 30.80
C ASP A 7 -2.39 -10.00 30.44
N GLU A 8 -1.71 -10.80 29.61
CA GLU A 8 -0.35 -10.51 29.11
C GLU A 8 -0.29 -9.17 28.35
N LEU A 9 -1.31 -8.87 27.53
CA LEU A 9 -1.40 -7.63 26.77
C LEU A 9 -2.03 -6.47 27.56
N GLN A 10 -2.39 -6.68 28.83
CA GLN A 10 -3.08 -5.72 29.70
C GLN A 10 -4.40 -5.22 29.07
N LEU A 11 -5.14 -6.12 28.45
CA LEU A 11 -6.44 -5.85 27.83
C LEU A 11 -7.58 -6.41 28.68
N PHE A 12 -8.68 -5.67 28.76
CA PHE A 12 -9.91 -6.09 29.42
C PHE A 12 -10.98 -6.50 28.40
N HIS A 13 -11.96 -7.28 28.88
CA HIS A 13 -13.11 -7.65 28.07
C HIS A 13 -13.88 -6.40 27.63
N GLY A 14 -14.07 -6.25 26.32
CA GLY A 14 -14.75 -5.08 25.74
C GLY A 14 -13.81 -3.95 25.31
N ASP A 15 -12.51 -4.04 25.60
CA ASP A 15 -11.55 -3.03 25.16
C ASP A 15 -11.50 -2.94 23.64
N THR A 16 -11.32 -1.71 23.14
CA THR A 16 -11.04 -1.52 21.72
C THR A 16 -9.56 -1.77 21.44
N VAL A 17 -9.29 -2.52 20.37
CA VAL A 17 -7.96 -2.86 19.91
C VAL A 17 -7.80 -2.54 18.43
N THR A 18 -6.61 -2.11 18.04
CA THR A 18 -6.19 -2.07 16.64
C THR A 18 -5.50 -3.40 16.30
N ILE A 19 -5.98 -4.04 15.24
CA ILE A 19 -5.35 -5.23 14.66
C ILE A 19 -4.60 -4.80 13.40
N LYS A 20 -3.33 -5.18 13.29
CA LYS A 20 -2.51 -4.93 12.08
C LYS A 20 -2.25 -6.25 11.36
N GLY A 21 -2.57 -6.28 10.07
CA GLY A 21 -2.36 -7.40 9.16
C GLY A 21 -1.25 -7.11 8.15
N LYS A 22 -1.43 -7.61 6.92
CA LYS A 22 -0.47 -7.47 5.81
C LYS A 22 -0.77 -6.24 4.96
N LYS A 23 0.14 -5.84 4.07
CA LYS A 23 -0.07 -4.74 3.11
C LYS A 23 -0.51 -3.43 3.79
N ARG A 24 0.04 -3.19 5.00
CA ARG A 24 -0.32 -2.09 5.92
C ARG A 24 -1.81 -1.93 6.23
N ARG A 25 -2.58 -3.01 6.11
CA ARG A 25 -3.99 -2.99 6.47
C ARG A 25 -4.14 -3.21 7.96
N ASP A 26 -4.86 -2.32 8.60
CA ASP A 26 -5.27 -2.43 9.98
C ASP A 26 -6.78 -2.17 10.10
N THR A 27 -7.38 -2.67 11.17
CA THR A 27 -8.79 -2.40 11.51
C THR A 27 -8.92 -2.30 13.02
N VAL A 28 -10.06 -1.78 13.48
CA VAL A 28 -10.39 -1.66 14.90
C VAL A 28 -11.43 -2.71 15.27
N CYS A 29 -11.24 -3.35 16.42
CA CYS A 29 -12.09 -4.44 16.89
C CYS A 29 -12.31 -4.31 18.40
N VAL A 30 -13.34 -5.01 18.90
CA VAL A 30 -13.55 -5.19 20.34
C VAL A 30 -12.92 -6.50 20.76
N ALA A 31 -12.08 -6.47 21.79
CA ALA A 31 -11.43 -7.64 22.35
C ALA A 31 -12.39 -8.39 23.28
N LEU A 32 -12.65 -9.67 22.96
CA LEU A 32 -13.49 -10.56 23.74
C LEU A 32 -12.68 -11.77 24.23
N VAL A 33 -12.97 -12.21 25.44
CA VAL A 33 -12.42 -13.44 26.03
C VAL A 33 -13.12 -14.64 25.40
N ASP A 34 -12.34 -15.64 25.01
CA ASP A 34 -12.79 -16.93 24.49
C ASP A 34 -11.95 -18.03 25.13
N GLU A 35 -12.56 -18.78 26.05
CA GLU A 35 -11.91 -19.86 26.82
C GLU A 35 -11.44 -21.02 25.94
N THR A 36 -12.02 -21.16 24.74
CA THR A 36 -11.63 -22.22 23.80
C THR A 36 -10.50 -21.80 22.86
N CYS A 37 -10.04 -20.56 22.97
CA CYS A 37 -8.95 -20.00 22.18
C CYS A 37 -7.61 -20.33 22.85
N GLN A 38 -6.64 -20.82 22.07
CA GLN A 38 -5.27 -21.03 22.54
C GLN A 38 -4.54 -19.69 22.72
N ASP A 39 -3.57 -19.63 23.64
CA ASP A 39 -2.88 -18.39 24.00
C ASP A 39 -2.13 -17.73 22.84
N ASP A 40 -1.60 -18.52 21.91
CA ASP A 40 -0.89 -18.06 20.71
C ASP A 40 -1.82 -17.76 19.53
N ARG A 41 -3.15 -17.81 19.73
CA ARG A 41 -4.14 -17.65 18.66
C ARG A 41 -5.11 -16.49 18.92
N ILE A 42 -5.64 -15.97 17.83
CA ILE A 42 -6.74 -15.01 17.81
C ILE A 42 -7.81 -15.47 16.81
N ARG A 43 -9.08 -15.21 17.11
CA ARG A 43 -10.20 -15.58 16.24
C ARG A 43 -10.84 -14.34 15.65
N PHE A 44 -11.06 -14.40 14.33
CA PHE A 44 -11.71 -13.37 13.55
C PHE A 44 -12.77 -13.99 12.64
N ASN A 45 -13.82 -13.24 12.34
CA ASN A 45 -14.71 -13.60 11.25
C ASN A 45 -14.03 -13.37 9.88
N ARG A 46 -14.71 -13.75 8.79
CA ARG A 46 -14.18 -13.57 7.43
C ARG A 46 -13.97 -12.09 7.08
N CYS A 47 -14.86 -11.20 7.47
CA CYS A 47 -14.77 -9.77 7.16
C CYS A 47 -13.49 -9.14 7.71
N VAL A 48 -13.19 -9.37 8.99
CA VAL A 48 -11.99 -8.84 9.64
C VAL A 48 -10.72 -9.39 8.98
N ARG A 49 -10.70 -10.69 8.65
CA ARG A 49 -9.56 -11.28 7.92
C ARG A 49 -9.35 -10.66 6.53
N ASN A 50 -10.44 -10.43 5.79
CA ASN A 50 -10.39 -9.76 4.48
C ASN A 50 -9.88 -8.32 4.63
N ASN A 51 -10.39 -7.55 5.58
CA ASN A 51 -9.96 -6.16 5.83
C ASN A 51 -8.46 -6.09 6.14
N LEU A 52 -7.94 -7.05 6.92
CA LEU A 52 -6.54 -7.20 7.30
C LEU A 52 -5.63 -7.85 6.24
N ARG A 53 -6.22 -8.38 5.15
CA ARG A 53 -5.53 -9.14 4.09
C ARG A 53 -4.76 -10.35 4.63
N VAL A 54 -5.34 -11.06 5.59
CA VAL A 54 -4.75 -12.27 6.20
C VAL A 54 -5.57 -13.53 5.95
N ARG A 55 -4.87 -14.66 5.90
CA ARG A 55 -5.44 -16.02 5.83
C ARG A 55 -5.35 -16.71 7.20
N ILE A 56 -5.97 -17.88 7.31
CA ILE A 56 -5.85 -18.70 8.53
C ILE A 56 -4.39 -19.15 8.66
N GLY A 57 -3.80 -18.95 9.83
CA GLY A 57 -2.40 -19.27 10.11
C GLY A 57 -1.44 -18.08 9.98
N ASP A 58 -1.90 -16.96 9.40
CA ASP A 58 -1.11 -15.74 9.37
C ASP A 58 -1.00 -15.09 10.75
N ILE A 59 0.11 -14.39 10.97
CA ILE A 59 0.38 -13.62 12.19
C ILE A 59 -0.19 -12.21 12.05
N VAL A 60 -0.79 -11.71 13.11
CA VAL A 60 -1.27 -10.32 13.24
C VAL A 60 -0.65 -9.68 14.48
N THR A 61 -0.61 -8.34 14.49
CA THR A 61 -0.23 -7.59 15.69
C THR A 61 -1.49 -7.00 16.33
N VAL A 62 -1.59 -7.10 17.66
CA VAL A 62 -2.70 -6.53 18.45
C VAL A 62 -2.14 -5.39 19.30
N VAL A 63 -2.81 -4.24 19.27
CA VAL A 63 -2.43 -3.06 20.06
C VAL A 63 -3.68 -2.49 20.73
N GLY A 64 -3.64 -2.27 22.04
CA GLY A 64 -4.72 -1.59 22.77
C GLY A 64 -4.99 -0.19 22.22
N ARG A 65 -6.26 0.19 22.12
CA ARG A 65 -6.70 1.48 21.57
C ARG A 65 -7.73 2.17 22.50
N PRO A 66 -7.31 2.56 23.72
CA PRO A 66 -8.21 3.20 24.69
C PRO A 66 -8.65 4.62 24.29
N ASP A 67 -7.96 5.23 23.33
CA ASP A 67 -8.14 6.60 22.86
C ASP A 67 -9.13 6.75 21.69
N ILE A 68 -9.84 5.68 21.31
CA ILE A 68 -10.84 5.76 20.25
C ILE A 68 -12.04 6.61 20.72
N VAL A 69 -12.48 7.52 19.85
CA VAL A 69 -13.58 8.44 20.16
C VAL A 69 -14.85 8.10 19.36
N TYR A 70 -15.97 8.65 19.81
CA TYR A 70 -17.24 8.55 19.11
C TYR A 70 -17.20 9.34 17.81
N GLY A 71 -17.76 8.76 16.75
CA GLY A 71 -17.84 9.39 15.45
C GLY A 71 -18.87 10.51 15.45
N ARG A 72 -18.53 11.65 14.85
CA ARG A 72 -19.48 12.70 14.50
C ARG A 72 -20.32 12.27 13.30
N ARG A 73 -19.65 11.74 12.27
CA ARG A 73 -20.28 11.21 11.07
C ARG A 73 -19.45 10.10 10.42
N ILE A 74 -20.14 9.23 9.70
CA ILE A 74 -19.54 8.20 8.87
C ILE A 74 -20.25 8.17 7.51
N HIS A 75 -19.55 7.74 6.48
CA HIS A 75 -20.14 7.50 5.16
C HIS A 75 -19.90 6.05 4.78
N VAL A 76 -20.98 5.34 4.46
CA VAL A 76 -20.92 3.94 4.04
C VAL A 76 -21.68 3.77 2.73
N LEU A 77 -21.07 3.07 1.77
CA LEU A 77 -21.68 2.81 0.47
C LEU A 77 -21.80 1.30 0.23
N PRO A 78 -22.90 0.84 -0.39
CA PRO A 78 -23.05 -0.57 -0.73
C PRO A 78 -22.10 -0.99 -1.85
N ILE A 79 -21.76 -2.28 -1.89
CA ILE A 79 -21.13 -2.88 -3.07
C ILE A 79 -22.22 -3.17 -4.12
N ASP A 80 -21.98 -2.74 -5.36
CA ASP A 80 -22.95 -2.69 -6.46
C ASP A 80 -23.70 -4.00 -6.72
N ASP A 81 -22.98 -5.12 -6.80
CA ASP A 81 -23.56 -6.42 -7.12
C ASP A 81 -24.43 -6.99 -5.97
N THR A 82 -24.22 -6.54 -4.74
CA THR A 82 -24.97 -7.01 -3.55
C THR A 82 -26.33 -6.34 -3.40
N ILE A 83 -26.59 -5.27 -4.14
CA ILE A 83 -27.85 -4.53 -4.10
C ILE A 83 -28.71 -4.71 -5.36
N ILE A 84 -28.30 -5.56 -6.30
CA ILE A 84 -29.06 -5.81 -7.52
C ILE A 84 -30.47 -6.34 -7.18
N GLY A 85 -31.48 -5.65 -7.72
CA GLY A 85 -32.89 -5.97 -7.50
C GLY A 85 -33.37 -5.76 -6.06
N LEU A 86 -32.59 -5.09 -5.20
CA LEU A 86 -33.11 -4.57 -3.93
C LEU A 86 -33.96 -3.34 -4.18
N THR A 87 -35.05 -3.25 -3.43
CA THR A 87 -35.90 -2.06 -3.36
C THR A 87 -36.03 -1.65 -1.90
N GLY A 88 -36.27 -0.36 -1.67
CA GLY A 88 -36.41 0.20 -0.34
C GLY A 88 -35.16 0.91 0.18
N ASN A 89 -35.26 1.43 1.40
CA ASN A 89 -34.24 2.25 2.01
C ASN A 89 -33.17 1.37 2.69
N LEU A 90 -31.94 1.37 2.17
CA LEU A 90 -30.83 0.57 2.70
C LEU A 90 -30.48 0.93 4.15
N TYR A 91 -30.64 2.20 4.52
CA TYR A 91 -30.36 2.67 5.86
C TYR A 91 -31.29 2.03 6.90
N GLU A 92 -32.61 2.11 6.70
CA GLU A 92 -33.60 1.57 7.63
C GLU A 92 -33.56 0.04 7.73
N VAL A 93 -33.32 -0.66 6.61
CA VAL A 93 -33.39 -2.14 6.57
C VAL A 93 -32.09 -2.80 7.03
N PHE A 94 -30.93 -2.21 6.73
CA PHE A 94 -29.63 -2.83 6.99
C PHE A 94 -28.80 -2.05 8.01
N ILE A 95 -28.47 -0.79 7.69
CA ILE A 95 -27.46 -0.02 8.44
C ILE A 95 -27.91 0.31 9.86
N LYS A 96 -29.13 0.83 10.02
CA LYS A 96 -29.67 1.23 11.33
C LYS A 96 -29.75 0.02 12.28
N PRO A 97 -30.36 -1.13 11.93
CA PRO A 97 -30.32 -2.32 12.78
C PRO A 97 -28.91 -2.82 13.10
N TYR A 98 -27.96 -2.68 12.17
CA TYR A 98 -26.58 -3.13 12.36
C TYR A 98 -25.83 -2.33 13.44
N PHE A 99 -26.03 -1.01 13.48
CA PHE A 99 -25.35 -0.11 14.42
C PHE A 99 -26.16 0.22 15.68
N LEU A 100 -27.46 -0.06 15.71
CA LEU A 100 -28.34 0.28 16.82
C LEU A 100 -27.82 -0.28 18.16
N ALA A 101 -27.47 0.63 19.08
CA ALA A 101 -26.96 0.34 20.43
C ALA A 101 -25.75 -0.62 20.50
N ALA A 102 -25.00 -0.76 19.40
CA ALA A 102 -23.92 -1.73 19.30
C ALA A 102 -22.52 -1.15 19.56
N TYR A 103 -22.37 0.19 19.54
CA TYR A 103 -21.09 0.89 19.76
C TYR A 103 -19.92 0.27 18.96
N ARG A 104 -20.17 -0.05 17.68
CA ARG A 104 -19.19 -0.77 16.87
C ARG A 104 -18.02 0.15 16.50
N PRO A 105 -16.77 -0.25 16.76
CA PRO A 105 -15.63 0.43 16.17
C PRO A 105 -15.57 0.12 14.67
N ILE A 106 -15.34 1.13 13.85
CA ILE A 106 -15.15 0.99 12.41
C ILE A 106 -13.93 1.78 11.95
N ARG A 107 -13.35 1.38 10.82
CA ARG A 107 -12.29 2.11 10.15
C ARG A 107 -12.68 2.42 8.70
N LYS A 108 -12.22 3.57 8.21
CA LYS A 108 -12.21 3.89 6.78
C LYS A 108 -11.57 2.74 6.00
N ASP A 109 -12.16 2.42 4.85
CA ASP A 109 -11.86 1.31 3.96
C ASP A 109 -12.18 -0.10 4.48
N ASP A 110 -12.82 -0.24 5.64
CA ASP A 110 -13.37 -1.53 6.05
C ASP A 110 -14.56 -1.92 5.17
N VAL A 111 -14.62 -3.21 4.83
CA VAL A 111 -15.80 -3.84 4.23
C VAL A 111 -16.47 -4.73 5.26
N PHE A 112 -17.79 -4.64 5.39
CA PHE A 112 -18.58 -5.44 6.31
C PHE A 112 -19.88 -5.90 5.66
N ILE A 113 -20.42 -7.02 6.18
CA ILE A 113 -21.63 -7.63 5.65
C ILE A 113 -22.76 -7.44 6.66
N VAL A 114 -23.91 -6.96 6.19
CA VAL A 114 -25.12 -6.81 6.98
C VAL A 114 -26.21 -7.71 6.42
N ARG A 115 -26.90 -8.43 7.31
CA ARG A 115 -28.05 -9.27 6.96
C ARG A 115 -29.34 -8.55 7.31
N GLY A 116 -30.27 -8.50 6.35
CA GLY A 116 -31.60 -7.91 6.51
C GLY A 116 -32.62 -8.81 5.81
N GLY A 117 -33.56 -9.37 6.57
CA GLY A 117 -34.50 -10.38 6.07
C GLY A 117 -33.76 -11.61 5.50
N MET A 118 -34.03 -11.95 4.23
CA MET A 118 -33.40 -13.08 3.52
C MET A 118 -32.16 -12.68 2.70
N ARG A 119 -31.75 -11.41 2.73
CA ARG A 119 -30.63 -10.89 1.92
C ARG A 119 -29.46 -10.45 2.79
N ALA A 120 -28.28 -10.47 2.18
CA ALA A 120 -27.05 -9.92 2.75
C ALA A 120 -26.51 -8.85 1.80
N VAL A 121 -26.12 -7.71 2.36
CA VAL A 121 -25.56 -6.58 1.61
C VAL A 121 -24.17 -6.29 2.17
N GLU A 122 -23.23 -6.05 1.27
CA GLU A 122 -21.88 -5.64 1.64
C GLU A 122 -21.79 -4.12 1.58
N PHE A 123 -21.15 -3.54 2.59
CA PHE A 123 -20.94 -2.11 2.69
C PHE A 123 -19.46 -1.82 2.90
N LYS A 124 -18.99 -0.74 2.29
CA LYS A 124 -17.67 -0.18 2.52
C LYS A 124 -17.79 1.11 3.29
N VAL A 125 -16.95 1.28 4.31
CA VAL A 125 -16.76 2.56 5.00
C VAL A 125 -15.90 3.46 4.12
N THR A 126 -16.50 4.43 3.45
CA THR A 126 -15.79 5.36 2.56
C THR A 126 -15.14 6.49 3.33
N GLU A 127 -15.79 6.99 4.38
CA GLU A 127 -15.29 8.07 5.23
C GLU A 127 -15.70 7.92 6.69
N THR A 128 -14.87 8.48 7.57
CA THR A 128 -15.09 8.56 9.01
C THR A 128 -14.66 9.94 9.51
N ASP A 129 -15.40 10.46 10.48
CA ASP A 129 -15.06 11.68 11.19
C ASP A 129 -15.21 11.47 12.71
N PRO A 130 -14.11 11.40 13.47
CA PRO A 130 -12.74 11.59 13.02
C PRO A 130 -12.21 10.43 12.17
N SER A 131 -11.24 10.75 11.31
CA SER A 131 -10.55 9.80 10.45
C SER A 131 -9.27 9.29 11.13
N PRO A 132 -8.83 8.03 10.91
CA PRO A 132 -9.41 7.03 10.03
C PRO A 132 -10.39 6.06 10.71
N TYR A 133 -10.60 6.13 12.02
CA TYR A 133 -11.51 5.23 12.74
C TYR A 133 -12.28 5.99 13.82
N CYS A 134 -13.44 5.45 14.17
CA CYS A 134 -14.28 5.93 15.28
C CYS A 134 -15.21 4.82 15.76
N ILE A 135 -15.83 5.02 16.93
CA ILE A 135 -16.97 4.21 17.38
C ILE A 135 -18.26 4.83 16.85
N VAL A 136 -19.12 4.01 16.25
CA VAL A 136 -20.47 4.45 15.83
C VAL A 136 -21.39 4.42 17.03
N ALA A 137 -21.68 5.62 17.56
CA ALA A 137 -22.57 5.85 18.70
C ALA A 137 -23.98 6.28 18.23
N PRO A 138 -24.99 6.31 19.12
CA PRO A 138 -26.35 6.68 18.73
C PRO A 138 -26.51 8.09 18.11
N ASP A 139 -25.60 9.01 18.42
CA ASP A 139 -25.53 10.38 17.91
C ASP A 139 -24.64 10.53 16.66
N THR A 140 -23.94 9.47 16.24
CA THR A 140 -23.16 9.47 15.00
C THR A 140 -24.09 9.57 13.79
N THR A 141 -23.87 10.57 12.93
CA THR A 141 -24.62 10.71 11.69
C THR A 141 -24.11 9.70 10.65
N ILE A 142 -25.00 8.87 10.10
CA ILE A 142 -24.62 7.84 9.13
C ILE A 142 -25.16 8.21 7.75
N HIS A 143 -24.25 8.50 6.83
CA HIS A 143 -24.54 8.80 5.44
C HIS A 143 -24.49 7.51 4.61
N THR A 144 -25.44 7.35 3.69
CA THR A 144 -25.55 6.18 2.79
C THR A 144 -25.80 6.56 1.33
N GLU A 145 -25.83 7.85 1.04
CA GLU A 145 -26.06 8.44 -0.27
C GLU A 145 -24.81 8.44 -1.15
N GLY A 146 -24.96 8.17 -2.44
CA GLY A 146 -23.86 8.14 -3.40
C GLY A 146 -23.93 6.94 -4.34
N ASP A 147 -23.03 6.90 -5.31
CA ASP A 147 -22.93 5.77 -6.23
C ASP A 147 -22.38 4.53 -5.50
N PRO A 148 -22.94 3.34 -5.72
CA PRO A 148 -22.41 2.10 -5.16
C PRO A 148 -20.94 1.89 -5.53
N VAL A 149 -20.19 1.27 -4.62
CA VAL A 149 -18.80 0.88 -4.88
C VAL A 149 -18.80 -0.31 -5.82
N LYS A 150 -18.03 -0.24 -6.91
CA LYS A 150 -17.91 -1.35 -7.86
C LYS A 150 -17.18 -2.53 -7.22
N ARG A 151 -17.71 -3.74 -7.37
CA ARG A 151 -17.03 -4.96 -6.91
C ARG A 151 -15.65 -5.13 -7.52
N GLU A 152 -15.50 -4.84 -8.82
CA GLU A 152 -14.23 -4.94 -9.53
C GLU A 152 -13.14 -4.08 -8.87
N ASP A 153 -13.44 -2.83 -8.50
CA ASP A 153 -12.51 -1.93 -7.83
C ASP A 153 -12.07 -2.47 -6.45
N GLU A 154 -12.97 -3.11 -5.70
CA GLU A 154 -12.63 -3.74 -4.41
C GLU A 154 -11.85 -5.04 -4.57
N GLU A 155 -12.15 -5.84 -5.59
CA GLU A 155 -11.41 -7.05 -5.91
C GLU A 155 -9.97 -6.73 -6.34
N GLU A 156 -9.76 -5.69 -7.13
CA GLU A 156 -8.43 -5.19 -7.47
C GLU A 156 -7.64 -4.81 -6.20
N ARG A 157 -8.27 -4.06 -5.27
CA ARG A 157 -7.66 -3.71 -3.97
C ARG A 157 -7.44 -4.89 -3.03
N LEU A 158 -8.22 -5.95 -3.15
CA LEU A 158 -8.04 -7.19 -2.39
C LEU A 158 -6.86 -8.00 -2.93
N ASN A 159 -6.64 -7.93 -4.25
CA ASN A 159 -5.62 -8.67 -4.99
C ASN A 159 -4.33 -7.86 -5.26
N GLU A 160 -4.18 -6.68 -4.64
CA GLU A 160 -2.92 -5.93 -4.65
C GLU A 160 -1.74 -6.83 -4.31
N ILE A 161 -0.65 -6.77 -5.06
CA ILE A 161 0.52 -7.65 -4.89
C ILE A 161 1.21 -7.35 -3.54
N GLY A 162 1.61 -8.38 -2.80
CA GLY A 162 2.46 -8.27 -1.60
C GLY A 162 3.59 -9.28 -1.62
N TYR A 163 4.31 -9.39 -0.49
CA TYR A 163 5.48 -10.28 -0.43
C TYR A 163 5.14 -11.76 -0.60
N ASP A 164 3.95 -12.18 -0.15
CA ASP A 164 3.50 -13.58 -0.25
C ASP A 164 3.18 -14.00 -1.69
N ASP A 165 3.01 -13.03 -2.58
CA ASP A 165 2.71 -13.25 -4.00
C ASP A 165 4.00 -13.47 -4.81
N ILE A 166 5.18 -13.47 -4.17
CA ILE A 166 6.51 -13.58 -4.80
C ILE A 166 7.21 -14.87 -4.37
N GLY A 167 7.35 -15.80 -5.31
CA GLY A 167 8.08 -17.06 -5.10
C GLY A 167 9.57 -16.95 -5.36
N GLY A 168 10.37 -17.79 -4.70
CA GLY A 168 11.81 -17.99 -5.03
C GLY A 168 12.78 -16.87 -4.62
N CYS A 169 12.28 -15.70 -4.21
CA CYS A 169 13.09 -14.49 -4.02
C CYS A 169 13.34 -14.10 -2.55
N HIS A 170 13.33 -15.06 -1.62
CA HIS A 170 13.35 -14.77 -0.17
C HIS A 170 14.55 -13.93 0.28
N LYS A 171 15.76 -14.23 -0.23
CA LYS A 171 16.99 -13.51 0.12
C LYS A 171 16.96 -12.07 -0.41
N GLN A 172 16.51 -11.91 -1.64
CA GLN A 172 16.38 -10.65 -2.35
C GLN A 172 15.35 -9.75 -1.66
N LEU A 173 14.19 -10.31 -1.30
CA LEU A 173 13.17 -9.61 -0.53
C LEU A 173 13.70 -9.14 0.83
N ALA A 174 14.49 -9.96 1.54
CA ALA A 174 15.10 -9.53 2.80
C ALA A 174 16.01 -8.31 2.62
N GLN A 175 16.88 -8.33 1.60
CA GLN A 175 17.74 -7.20 1.26
C GLN A 175 16.93 -5.95 0.91
N ILE A 176 15.88 -6.09 0.10
CA ILE A 176 15.05 -4.95 -0.31
C ILE A 176 14.26 -4.40 0.89
N LYS A 177 13.77 -5.24 1.80
CA LYS A 177 13.14 -4.79 3.05
C LYS A 177 14.10 -3.96 3.90
N GLU A 178 15.35 -4.38 4.04
CA GLU A 178 16.36 -3.63 4.80
C GLU A 178 16.72 -2.29 4.13
N MET A 179 16.81 -2.27 2.81
CA MET A 179 17.27 -1.09 2.06
C MET A 179 16.17 -0.08 1.73
N VAL A 180 14.93 -0.52 1.57
CA VAL A 180 13.78 0.32 1.19
C VAL A 180 12.80 0.47 2.33
N GLU A 181 12.27 -0.65 2.83
CA GLU A 181 11.15 -0.62 3.77
C GLU A 181 11.58 -0.07 5.13
N LEU A 182 12.71 -0.52 5.67
CA LEU A 182 13.23 -0.10 6.96
C LEU A 182 13.48 1.42 7.04
N PRO A 183 14.18 2.08 6.08
CA PRO A 183 14.37 3.53 6.15
C PRO A 183 13.10 4.33 5.91
N LEU A 184 12.16 3.83 5.11
CA LEU A 184 10.87 4.49 4.90
C LEU A 184 9.96 4.37 6.14
N ARG A 185 9.96 3.23 6.82
CA ARG A 185 9.15 3.00 8.04
C ARG A 185 9.77 3.63 9.30
N HIS A 186 11.11 3.61 9.41
CA HIS A 186 11.82 4.02 10.62
C HIS A 186 12.97 5.00 10.33
N PRO A 187 12.68 6.19 9.75
CA PRO A 187 13.72 7.17 9.41
C PRO A 187 14.52 7.66 10.63
N GLN A 188 13.93 7.57 11.83
CA GLN A 188 14.56 7.92 13.10
C GLN A 188 15.82 7.07 13.39
N LEU A 189 15.80 5.76 13.04
CA LEU A 189 16.93 4.85 13.28
C LEU A 189 18.17 5.29 12.49
N PHE A 190 17.99 5.64 11.22
CA PHE A 190 19.06 6.10 10.35
C PHE A 190 19.62 7.46 10.77
N LYS A 191 18.74 8.37 11.25
CA LYS A 191 19.15 9.64 11.84
C LYS A 191 20.00 9.44 13.10
N ALA A 192 19.60 8.53 13.98
CA ALA A 192 20.31 8.26 15.24
C ALA A 192 21.72 7.68 15.02
N ILE A 193 21.87 6.79 14.03
CA ILE A 193 23.16 6.17 13.68
C ILE A 193 24.02 7.09 12.79
N GLY A 194 23.43 8.17 12.23
CA GLY A 194 24.13 9.11 11.37
C GLY A 194 24.42 8.58 9.96
N VAL A 195 23.78 7.49 9.55
CA VAL A 195 23.96 6.85 8.24
C VAL A 195 22.81 7.25 7.33
N LYS A 196 23.13 7.69 6.11
CA LYS A 196 22.11 7.98 5.09
C LYS A 196 21.71 6.65 4.41
N PRO A 197 20.41 6.34 4.34
CA PRO A 197 19.98 5.13 3.63
C PRO A 197 20.27 5.24 2.12
N PRO A 198 20.42 4.10 1.42
CA PRO A 198 20.50 4.10 -0.03
C PRO A 198 19.21 4.68 -0.62
N ARG A 199 19.34 5.44 -1.70
CA ARG A 199 18.22 6.16 -2.33
C ARG A 199 17.91 5.66 -3.76
N GLY A 200 18.65 4.66 -4.22
CA GLY A 200 18.43 3.97 -5.49
C GLY A 200 18.89 2.52 -5.39
N ILE A 201 18.11 1.62 -5.98
CA ILE A 201 18.35 0.18 -5.99
C ILE A 201 18.20 -0.29 -7.43
N LEU A 202 19.13 -1.12 -7.88
CA LEU A 202 19.09 -1.74 -9.19
C LEU A 202 18.72 -3.21 -9.03
N LEU A 203 17.53 -3.57 -9.51
CA LEU A 203 17.11 -4.95 -9.65
C LEU A 203 17.53 -5.44 -11.03
N TYR A 204 18.29 -6.54 -11.10
CA TYR A 204 18.72 -7.13 -12.37
C TYR A 204 18.49 -8.64 -12.35
N GLY A 205 18.32 -9.19 -13.55
CA GLY A 205 18.05 -10.60 -13.78
C GLY A 205 17.36 -10.78 -15.14
N PRO A 206 17.25 -12.03 -15.63
CA PRO A 206 16.56 -12.34 -16.89
C PRO A 206 15.13 -11.76 -16.96
N PRO A 207 14.57 -11.55 -18.16
CA PRO A 207 13.16 -11.21 -18.30
C PRO A 207 12.28 -12.28 -17.65
N GLY A 208 11.19 -11.87 -17.01
CA GLY A 208 10.26 -12.78 -16.35
C GLY A 208 10.61 -13.20 -14.92
N THR A 209 11.72 -12.73 -14.32
CA THR A 209 12.07 -13.06 -12.91
C THR A 209 11.31 -12.27 -11.85
N GLY A 210 10.34 -11.44 -12.24
CA GLY A 210 9.44 -10.78 -11.28
C GLY A 210 9.94 -9.46 -10.68
N LYS A 211 10.94 -8.78 -11.29
CA LYS A 211 11.44 -7.46 -10.85
C LYS A 211 10.33 -6.44 -10.58
N THR A 212 9.40 -6.27 -11.53
CA THR A 212 8.25 -5.35 -11.41
C THR A 212 7.27 -5.79 -10.33
N LEU A 213 7.07 -7.11 -10.14
CA LEU A 213 6.23 -7.66 -9.05
C LEU A 213 6.83 -7.33 -7.68
N VAL A 214 8.15 -7.51 -7.53
CA VAL A 214 8.89 -7.17 -6.32
C VAL A 214 8.75 -5.69 -5.98
N ALA A 215 8.92 -4.80 -6.94
CA ALA A 215 8.78 -3.37 -6.70
C ALA A 215 7.37 -2.96 -6.24
N ARG A 216 6.32 -3.53 -6.87
CA ARG A 216 4.93 -3.29 -6.46
C ARG A 216 4.64 -3.84 -5.06
N ALA A 217 5.11 -5.04 -4.74
CA ALA A 217 4.96 -5.63 -3.41
C ALA A 217 5.59 -4.74 -2.33
N VAL A 218 6.81 -4.25 -2.55
CA VAL A 218 7.52 -3.38 -1.62
C VAL A 218 6.77 -2.07 -1.41
N ALA A 219 6.19 -1.50 -2.46
CA ALA A 219 5.40 -0.28 -2.35
C ALA A 219 4.12 -0.48 -1.55
N ASN A 220 3.36 -1.54 -1.83
CA ASN A 220 2.13 -1.87 -1.10
C ASN A 220 2.42 -2.19 0.37
N GLU A 221 3.49 -2.94 0.65
CA GLU A 221 3.89 -3.33 2.01
C GLU A 221 4.51 -2.15 2.78
N SER A 222 5.26 -1.27 2.12
CA SER A 222 5.73 -0.03 2.75
C SER A 222 4.63 1.04 2.83
N GLY A 223 3.52 0.89 2.09
CA GLY A 223 2.45 1.88 1.89
C GLY A 223 2.99 3.21 1.40
N SER A 224 3.94 3.12 0.49
CA SER A 224 4.52 4.28 -0.20
C SER A 224 3.74 4.49 -1.49
N PHE A 225 3.60 5.75 -1.90
CA PHE A 225 3.10 6.06 -3.24
C PHE A 225 4.00 5.40 -4.29
N PHE A 226 3.43 4.69 -5.25
CA PHE A 226 4.18 3.99 -6.29
C PHE A 226 4.00 4.68 -7.62
N PHE A 227 5.11 5.12 -8.22
CA PHE A 227 5.10 5.71 -9.55
C PHE A 227 5.90 4.83 -10.52
N LEU A 228 5.24 4.28 -11.53
CA LEU A 228 5.86 3.45 -12.57
C LEU A 228 6.28 4.33 -13.75
N ILE A 229 7.55 4.25 -14.12
CA ILE A 229 8.11 4.82 -15.34
C ILE A 229 8.50 3.65 -16.23
N ASN A 230 7.89 3.56 -17.41
CA ASN A 230 8.21 2.54 -18.40
C ASN A 230 9.24 3.11 -19.40
N GLY A 231 10.45 2.55 -19.43
CA GLY A 231 11.58 3.03 -20.25
C GLY A 231 11.22 3.26 -21.73
N PRO A 232 10.74 2.24 -22.45
CA PRO A 232 10.25 2.39 -23.82
C PRO A 232 9.21 3.49 -24.02
N GLU A 233 8.26 3.65 -23.08
CA GLU A 233 7.22 4.67 -23.19
C GLU A 233 7.82 6.07 -23.16
N ILE A 234 8.83 6.30 -22.31
CA ILE A 234 9.57 7.57 -22.23
C ILE A 234 10.37 7.83 -23.51
N MET A 235 11.02 6.82 -24.09
CA MET A 235 11.84 6.96 -25.30
C MET A 235 11.00 7.17 -26.57
N SER A 236 9.74 6.72 -26.58
CA SER A 236 8.85 6.85 -27.74
C SER A 236 8.34 8.28 -27.97
N LYS A 237 8.50 9.19 -26.99
CA LYS A 237 8.02 10.57 -27.04
C LYS A 237 9.06 11.52 -27.64
N LEU A 238 8.61 12.69 -28.13
CA LEU A 238 9.50 13.67 -28.74
C LEU A 238 10.53 14.21 -27.73
N ALA A 239 11.74 14.55 -28.20
CA ALA A 239 12.78 15.16 -27.40
C ALA A 239 12.23 16.40 -26.65
N GLY A 240 12.29 16.39 -25.31
CA GLY A 240 11.71 17.41 -24.42
C GLY A 240 10.39 17.00 -23.73
N GLU A 241 9.53 16.21 -24.39
CA GLU A 241 8.35 15.63 -23.73
C GLU A 241 8.75 14.52 -22.75
N SER A 242 9.76 13.72 -23.11
CA SER A 242 10.36 12.68 -22.25
C SER A 242 10.90 13.28 -20.94
N GLU A 243 11.65 14.38 -21.00
CA GLU A 243 12.17 15.10 -19.83
C GLU A 243 11.05 15.70 -18.98
N SER A 244 10.07 16.36 -19.62
CA SER A 244 8.92 16.94 -18.93
C SER A 244 8.13 15.89 -18.14
N ASN A 245 7.93 14.70 -18.72
CA ASN A 245 7.24 13.61 -18.06
C ASN A 245 8.03 13.04 -16.88
N LEU A 246 9.35 12.86 -17.03
CA LEU A 246 10.21 12.47 -15.90
C LEU A 246 10.15 13.49 -14.76
N ARG A 247 10.23 14.79 -15.05
CA ARG A 247 10.14 15.82 -14.01
C ARG A 247 8.80 15.77 -13.28
N LYS A 248 7.69 15.64 -14.01
CA LYS A 248 6.35 15.49 -13.41
C LYS A 248 6.25 14.27 -12.51
N ALA A 249 6.81 13.13 -12.92
CA ALA A 249 6.84 11.91 -12.12
C ALA A 249 7.56 12.12 -10.77
N PHE A 250 8.70 12.80 -10.78
CA PHE A 250 9.45 13.12 -9.56
C PHE A 250 8.72 14.14 -8.68
N GLU A 251 8.14 15.20 -9.27
CA GLU A 251 7.33 16.18 -8.54
C GLU A 251 6.09 15.53 -7.88
N GLU A 252 5.45 14.58 -8.57
CA GLU A 252 4.30 13.85 -8.04
C GLU A 252 4.71 12.91 -6.91
N ALA A 253 5.82 12.19 -7.06
CA ALA A 253 6.37 11.35 -6.00
C ALA A 253 6.75 12.17 -4.75
N GLU A 254 7.30 13.37 -4.92
CA GLU A 254 7.64 14.26 -3.81
C GLU A 254 6.39 14.77 -3.08
N LYS A 255 5.36 15.19 -3.82
CA LYS A 255 4.07 15.62 -3.25
C LYS A 255 3.39 14.51 -2.45
N ASN A 256 3.59 13.25 -2.85
CA ASN A 256 2.98 12.08 -2.24
C ASN A 256 3.95 11.27 -1.34
N ALA A 257 5.04 11.89 -0.88
CA ALA A 257 6.01 11.21 -0.03
C ALA A 257 5.36 10.65 1.25
N PRO A 258 5.74 9.43 1.72
CA PRO A 258 6.80 8.56 1.20
C PRO A 258 6.43 7.90 -0.13
N ALA A 259 7.38 7.88 -1.08
CA ALA A 259 7.15 7.39 -2.43
C ALA A 259 8.30 6.51 -2.96
N ILE A 260 7.96 5.61 -3.87
CA ILE A 260 8.87 4.75 -4.64
C ILE A 260 8.63 5.05 -6.11
N ILE A 261 9.66 5.53 -6.80
CA ILE A 261 9.69 5.63 -8.25
C ILE A 261 10.35 4.36 -8.78
N PHE A 262 9.63 3.58 -9.58
CA PHE A 262 10.16 2.40 -10.23
C PHE A 262 10.32 2.66 -11.72
N ILE A 263 11.56 2.56 -12.20
CA ILE A 263 11.89 2.69 -13.61
C ILE A 263 12.06 1.27 -14.16
N ASP A 264 11.08 0.81 -14.93
CA ASP A 264 11.15 -0.46 -15.64
C ASP A 264 11.93 -0.29 -16.95
N GLU A 265 12.65 -1.33 -17.37
CA GLU A 265 13.50 -1.31 -18.57
C GLU A 265 14.43 -0.08 -18.60
N LEU A 266 15.16 0.14 -17.49
CA LEU A 266 16.12 1.24 -17.35
C LEU A 266 17.15 1.28 -18.48
N ASP A 267 17.52 0.12 -19.01
CA ASP A 267 18.44 -0.04 -20.14
C ASP A 267 17.94 0.62 -21.43
N ALA A 268 16.62 0.80 -21.59
CA ALA A 268 16.04 1.53 -22.72
C ALA A 268 16.33 3.05 -22.65
N ILE A 269 16.43 3.62 -21.44
CA ILE A 269 16.66 5.05 -21.23
C ILE A 269 18.12 5.38 -20.88
N ALA A 270 18.86 4.43 -20.31
CA ALA A 270 20.24 4.58 -19.87
C ALA A 270 21.19 3.79 -20.78
N ILE A 271 21.46 4.32 -21.97
CA ILE A 271 22.50 3.79 -22.85
C ILE A 271 23.86 4.14 -22.24
N VAL A 272 24.60 3.13 -21.79
CA VAL A 272 26.01 3.31 -21.40
C VAL A 272 26.79 3.56 -22.69
N VAL A 273 27.33 4.77 -22.85
CA VAL A 273 28.25 5.09 -23.94
C VAL A 273 29.56 4.34 -23.66
N ASP A 274 29.73 3.19 -24.31
CA ASP A 274 30.98 2.44 -24.24
C ASP A 274 32.03 3.18 -25.08
N HIS A 275 32.98 3.84 -24.42
CA HIS A 275 34.16 4.39 -25.10
C HIS A 275 35.12 3.24 -25.44
N LYS A 276 34.78 2.39 -26.41
CA LYS A 276 35.77 1.58 -27.16
C LYS A 276 35.24 1.01 -28.50
N VAL A 277 35.78 1.62 -29.57
CA VAL A 277 36.21 1.03 -30.86
C VAL A 277 35.17 0.83 -31.98
N SER A 278 35.21 1.82 -32.89
CA SER A 278 35.18 1.79 -34.37
C SER A 278 34.30 0.80 -35.16
N SER A 279 33.67 1.39 -36.17
CA SER A 279 33.11 0.82 -37.41
C SER A 279 31.68 0.27 -37.36
N SER A 280 30.71 1.16 -37.28
CA SER A 280 29.43 1.07 -38.01
C SER A 280 28.85 2.48 -38.23
N SER A 281 27.95 2.62 -39.18
CA SER A 281 27.70 3.84 -39.97
C SER A 281 27.32 5.10 -39.14
N PRO A 282 27.73 6.32 -39.60
CA PRO A 282 27.56 7.55 -38.82
C PRO A 282 26.11 8.00 -38.61
N PHE A 283 25.11 7.40 -39.25
CA PHE A 283 23.77 7.98 -39.32
C PHE A 283 22.80 7.49 -38.22
N SER A 284 23.11 6.39 -37.50
CA SER A 284 22.27 5.88 -36.41
C SER A 284 22.71 6.32 -35.00
N LEU A 285 23.95 6.78 -34.83
CA LEU A 285 24.47 7.24 -33.54
C LEU A 285 23.95 8.64 -33.15
N TYR A 286 23.80 9.56 -34.10
CA TYR A 286 23.41 10.95 -33.77
C TYR A 286 22.03 11.08 -33.13
N SER A 287 21.08 10.18 -33.41
CA SER A 287 19.74 10.24 -32.80
C SER A 287 19.69 9.68 -31.37
N SER A 288 20.61 8.79 -31.02
CA SER A 288 20.67 8.11 -29.70
C SER A 288 21.65 8.78 -28.73
N GLU A 289 22.71 9.41 -29.24
CA GLU A 289 23.67 10.21 -28.45
C GLU A 289 23.06 11.51 -27.91
N VAL A 290 22.12 12.12 -28.64
CA VAL A 290 21.53 13.42 -28.25
C VAL A 290 20.43 13.29 -27.19
N LEU A 291 19.84 12.10 -27.01
CA LEU A 291 18.79 11.87 -26.00
C LEU A 291 19.33 11.34 -24.67
N SER A 292 20.41 10.54 -24.69
CA SER A 292 20.94 9.87 -23.49
C SER A 292 21.70 10.81 -22.56
N SER A 293 22.55 11.70 -23.08
CA SER A 293 23.38 12.58 -22.25
C SER A 293 22.58 13.67 -21.50
N PRO A 294 21.58 14.34 -22.11
CA PRO A 294 20.70 15.26 -21.38
C PRO A 294 19.82 14.53 -20.37
N MET A 295 19.28 13.35 -20.72
CA MET A 295 18.41 12.58 -19.81
C MET A 295 19.15 12.06 -18.59
N ILE A 296 20.39 11.57 -18.74
CA ILE A 296 21.23 11.16 -17.61
C ILE A 296 21.56 12.39 -16.74
N SER A 297 22.01 13.48 -17.35
CA SER A 297 22.28 14.75 -16.65
C SER A 297 21.02 15.32 -15.97
N PHE A 298 19.84 15.12 -16.57
CA PHE A 298 18.55 15.53 -16.05
C PHE A 298 18.08 14.66 -14.89
N MET A 299 18.25 13.35 -15.00
CA MET A 299 18.04 12.43 -13.88
C MET A 299 18.98 12.81 -12.73
N ASP A 300 20.26 13.03 -13.01
CA ASP A 300 21.24 13.52 -12.04
C ASP A 300 20.84 14.86 -11.40
N THR A 301 20.28 15.77 -12.20
CA THR A 301 19.81 17.09 -11.76
C THR A 301 18.54 16.98 -10.90
N LEU A 302 17.53 16.19 -11.31
CA LEU A 302 16.34 15.90 -10.50
C LEU A 302 16.72 15.22 -9.18
N LEU A 303 17.73 14.35 -9.21
CA LEU A 303 18.27 13.66 -8.05
C LEU A 303 19.13 14.56 -7.15
N ASN A 304 19.63 15.70 -7.65
CA ASN A 304 20.42 16.67 -6.88
C ASN A 304 19.62 17.89 -6.39
N ILE A 305 18.54 18.29 -7.07
CA ILE A 305 17.79 19.53 -6.78
C ILE A 305 16.82 19.39 -5.60
N ASN A 306 16.28 18.19 -5.29
CA ASN A 306 15.27 18.05 -4.22
C ASN A 306 15.77 17.27 -3.00
N MET A 307 15.60 17.88 -1.82
CA MET A 307 15.92 17.28 -0.53
C MET A 307 15.18 15.94 -0.36
N ASN A 308 15.97 14.86 -0.22
CA ASN A 308 15.60 13.48 0.13
C ASN A 308 15.63 12.38 -0.94
N VAL A 309 16.09 12.63 -2.16
CA VAL A 309 16.54 11.57 -3.08
C VAL A 309 17.97 11.90 -3.58
N LYS A 310 18.80 10.91 -3.91
CA LYS A 310 20.18 11.05 -4.43
C LYS A 310 20.47 9.79 -5.23
N LEU A 311 20.93 9.95 -6.46
CA LEU A 311 22.10 9.22 -6.94
C LEU A 311 22.66 9.90 -8.18
N VAL A 312 23.94 10.24 -8.12
CA VAL A 312 24.83 10.46 -9.25
C VAL A 312 26.15 9.78 -8.88
N GLU A 313 26.66 8.98 -9.81
CA GLU A 313 28.06 8.56 -9.97
C GLU A 313 28.89 8.31 -8.69
N ARG A 314 28.44 7.31 -7.94
CA ARG A 314 29.24 6.17 -7.50
C ARG A 314 28.21 5.21 -6.95
N LEU A 315 27.92 4.15 -7.71
CA LEU A 315 26.98 3.11 -7.35
C LEU A 315 27.30 2.57 -5.94
N THR A 316 26.70 3.17 -4.90
CA THR A 316 26.16 2.39 -3.78
C THR A 316 24.75 1.97 -4.17
N ALA A 317 24.59 1.42 -5.38
CA ALA A 317 23.46 0.56 -5.67
C ALA A 317 23.86 -0.82 -5.18
N PHE A 318 23.08 -1.36 -4.26
CA PHE A 318 23.21 -2.77 -3.95
C PHE A 318 22.64 -3.55 -5.12
N LYS A 319 23.48 -4.41 -5.68
CA LYS A 319 23.09 -5.40 -6.67
C LYS A 319 22.28 -6.48 -5.97
N VAL A 320 20.98 -6.53 -6.25
CA VAL A 320 20.11 -7.63 -5.82
C VAL A 320 19.83 -8.47 -7.06
N GLU A 321 20.42 -9.66 -7.10
CA GLU A 321 20.23 -10.63 -8.19
C GLU A 321 18.95 -11.40 -7.93
N ILE A 322 17.96 -11.24 -8.81
CA ILE A 322 16.68 -11.98 -8.77
C ILE A 322 16.70 -13.11 -9.78
#